data_AF-A0A963SCF3-F1
#
_entry.id   AF-A0A963SCF3-F1
#
_cell.length_a   1.000
_cell.length_b   1.000
_cell.length_c   1.000
_cell.angle_alpha   90.00
_cell.angle_beta   90.00
_cell.angle_gamma   90.00
#
_symmetry.space_group_name_H-M   'P 1'
#
loop_
_entity.id
_entity.type
_entity.pdbx_description
1 polymer ?
#
loop_
_entity_poly.entity_id
_entity_poly.type
_entity_poly.pdbx_seq_one_letter_code
_entity_poly.pdbx_strand_id
1 'polypeptide(L)'
;MSEDIITPKALARLEQPSAVRFIRLGEGGGWAREAFEAGTIPFKYRNVSHDPCMAGDWDAVRGEIVASGRKAGAVGGDIRELQDFYASDDQCLWVTFAEGHLWWAFGEGPVVPVDDRGDDRPARMRRTLDGWHCHDVKGAPLRLQSLSSALTKVGAYRRTTCAVEQQEYLLRKVRGEEEPLVIEARELGTRLDDLTARMIAQLDWRDFEIMVDLIFARGGWQRQSAVGDGEVDHDLYLVSPTTSETAFVQIKSSATQRVLDDYCRRFTRS
;
A
#
# COMPACT_ATOMS: atom_id res chain seq x y z
N MET A 1 25.29 -11.02 6.63
CA MET A 1 24.11 -10.32 6.07
C MET A 1 23.61 -11.23 4.98
N SER A 2 22.68 -12.12 5.33
CA SER A 2 22.02 -12.96 4.33
C SER A 2 21.20 -12.03 3.47
N GLU A 3 21.30 -12.13 2.15
CA GLU A 3 20.32 -11.47 1.28
C GLU A 3 18.93 -12.01 1.69
N ASP A 4 17.99 -11.11 1.94
CA ASP A 4 16.58 -11.44 2.20
C ASP A 4 15.96 -11.97 0.90
N ILE A 5 16.33 -13.18 0.51
CA ILE A 5 15.87 -13.83 -0.72
C ILE A 5 14.60 -14.62 -0.40
N ILE A 6 13.49 -14.17 -0.97
CA ILE A 6 12.25 -14.93 -0.99
C ILE A 6 12.47 -16.21 -1.80
N THR A 7 12.23 -17.37 -1.19
CA THR A 7 12.48 -18.66 -1.83
C THR A 7 11.49 -18.93 -2.98
N PRO A 8 11.88 -19.72 -4.00
CA PRO A 8 10.93 -20.14 -5.05
C PRO A 8 9.69 -20.85 -4.50
N LYS A 9 9.83 -21.56 -3.37
CA LYS A 9 8.71 -22.21 -2.68
C LYS A 9 7.75 -21.18 -2.09
N ALA A 10 8.25 -20.10 -1.47
CA ALA A 10 7.41 -19.02 -0.98
C ALA A 10 6.69 -18.27 -2.12
N LEU A 11 7.39 -18.00 -3.24
CA LEU A 11 6.77 -17.39 -4.42
C LEU A 11 5.63 -18.26 -4.98
N ALA A 12 5.83 -19.57 -5.08
CA ALA A 12 4.78 -20.48 -5.54
C ALA A 12 3.55 -20.49 -4.61
N ARG A 13 3.75 -20.41 -3.28
CA ARG A 13 2.65 -20.29 -2.30
C ARG A 13 1.92 -18.95 -2.40
N LEU A 14 2.63 -17.88 -2.80
CA LEU A 14 2.07 -16.53 -2.92
C LEU A 14 1.09 -16.40 -4.10
N GLU A 15 1.19 -17.24 -5.13
CA GLU A 15 0.24 -17.26 -6.26
C GLU A 15 -1.20 -17.52 -5.79
N GLN A 16 -1.38 -18.52 -4.92
CA GLN A 16 -2.70 -18.89 -4.38
C GLN A 16 -2.58 -19.41 -2.93
N PRO A 17 -2.48 -18.50 -1.94
CA PRO A 17 -2.49 -18.89 -0.53
C PRO A 17 -3.84 -19.51 -0.15
N SER A 18 -3.82 -20.51 0.75
CA SER A 18 -5.05 -21.15 1.26
C SER A 18 -5.86 -20.20 2.15
N ALA A 19 -5.17 -19.29 2.85
CA ALA A 19 -5.74 -18.27 3.70
C ALA A 19 -4.73 -17.13 3.92
N VAL A 20 -5.24 -15.94 4.26
CA VAL A 20 -4.44 -14.80 4.73
C VAL A 20 -4.87 -14.43 6.14
N ARG A 21 -3.94 -14.56 7.09
CA ARG A 21 -4.21 -14.39 8.52
C ARG A 21 -3.32 -13.31 9.12
N PHE A 22 -3.94 -12.39 9.83
CA PHE A 22 -3.21 -11.49 10.72
C PHE A 22 -2.83 -12.25 11.99
N ILE A 23 -1.62 -12.04 12.48
CA ILE A 23 -1.19 -12.51 13.80
C ILE A 23 -0.48 -11.40 14.56
N ARG A 24 -0.86 -11.24 15.82
CA ARG A 24 -0.23 -10.33 16.76
C ARG A 24 0.91 -11.06 17.48
N LEU A 25 2.13 -10.56 17.30
CA LEU A 25 3.34 -11.14 17.89
C LEU A 25 3.55 -10.67 19.33
N GLY A 26 2.66 -11.12 20.23
CA GLY A 26 2.72 -10.79 21.65
C GLY A 26 1.98 -9.50 22.04
N GLU A 27 1.90 -9.25 23.35
CA GLU A 27 1.29 -8.02 23.85
C GLU A 27 2.13 -6.81 23.42
N GLY A 28 1.47 -5.78 22.87
CA GLY A 28 2.17 -4.63 22.29
C GLY A 28 3.11 -4.95 21.10
N GLY A 29 3.14 -6.19 20.59
CA GLY A 29 4.14 -6.61 19.60
C GLY A 29 5.49 -7.02 20.21
N GLY A 30 5.54 -7.33 21.51
CA GLY A 30 6.78 -7.60 22.24
C GLY A 30 7.61 -8.78 21.72
N TRP A 31 7.05 -9.67 20.89
CA TRP A 31 7.76 -10.81 20.31
C TRP A 31 8.26 -10.57 18.89
N ALA A 32 7.95 -9.42 18.28
CA ALA A 32 8.24 -9.18 16.86
C ALA A 32 9.72 -9.35 16.52
N ARG A 33 10.62 -8.70 17.27
CA ARG A 33 12.06 -8.76 17.02
C ARG A 33 12.61 -10.19 17.08
N GLU A 34 12.28 -10.93 18.14
CA GLU A 34 12.71 -12.32 18.31
C GLU A 34 12.09 -13.25 17.24
N ALA A 35 10.83 -13.02 16.89
CA ALA A 35 10.15 -13.78 15.84
C ALA A 35 10.80 -13.60 14.47
N PHE A 36 11.22 -12.38 14.14
CA PHE A 36 11.90 -12.06 12.89
C PHE A 36 13.30 -12.67 12.86
N GLU A 37 14.09 -12.48 13.92
CA GLU A 37 15.45 -13.02 14.03
C GLU A 37 15.47 -14.56 14.01
N ALA A 38 14.52 -15.22 14.68
CA ALA A 38 14.46 -16.68 14.78
C ALA A 38 13.67 -17.34 13.63
N GLY A 39 13.01 -16.56 12.77
CA GLY A 39 12.13 -17.09 11.72
C GLY A 39 10.97 -17.90 12.29
N THR A 40 10.26 -17.38 13.29
CA THR A 40 9.16 -18.08 13.97
C THR A 40 7.87 -17.28 13.96
N ILE A 41 6.76 -18.01 14.03
CA ILE A 41 5.41 -17.49 14.16
C ILE A 41 4.91 -17.85 15.56
N PRO A 42 5.21 -17.03 16.58
CA PRO A 42 4.82 -17.30 17.96
C PRO A 42 3.32 -17.14 18.17
N PHE A 43 2.76 -17.97 19.04
CA PHE A 43 1.34 -17.95 19.40
C PHE A 43 1.15 -17.97 20.92
N LYS A 44 0.24 -17.11 21.39
CA LYS A 44 -0.19 -17.05 22.80
C LYS A 44 -1.11 -18.26 23.10
N TYR A 45 -1.44 -18.52 24.37
CA TYR A 45 -2.25 -19.64 24.92
C TYR A 45 -1.45 -20.74 25.65
N ARG A 46 -1.17 -20.50 26.94
CA ARG A 46 -0.56 -21.46 27.88
C ARG A 46 -1.57 -22.27 28.68
N ASN A 47 -2.78 -21.75 28.87
CA ASN A 47 -3.83 -22.34 29.71
C ASN A 47 -4.54 -23.55 29.07
N VAL A 48 -3.99 -24.06 27.97
CA VAL A 48 -4.51 -25.20 27.20
C VAL A 48 -3.31 -26.08 26.85
N SER A 49 -3.49 -27.39 26.94
CA SER A 49 -2.50 -28.40 26.59
C SER A 49 -2.24 -28.41 25.08
N HIS A 50 -1.00 -28.66 24.69
CA HIS A 50 -0.62 -28.71 23.27
C HIS A 50 -1.24 -29.91 22.55
N ASP A 51 -1.27 -31.07 23.21
CA ASP A 51 -1.64 -32.35 22.58
C ASP A 51 -3.10 -32.40 22.11
N PRO A 52 -4.12 -31.94 22.88
CA PRO A 52 -5.49 -31.87 22.40
C PRO A 52 -5.66 -30.93 21.19
N CYS A 53 -4.90 -29.82 21.16
CA CYS A 53 -4.91 -28.92 20.01
C CYS A 53 -4.30 -29.56 18.76
N MET A 54 -3.19 -30.30 18.91
CA MET A 54 -2.58 -31.05 17.80
C MET A 54 -3.48 -32.18 17.29
N ALA A 55 -4.20 -32.85 18.18
CA ALA A 55 -5.14 -33.92 17.84
C ALA A 55 -6.45 -33.41 17.24
N GLY A 56 -6.73 -32.09 17.29
CA GLY A 56 -8.00 -31.51 16.88
C GLY A 56 -9.17 -31.83 17.82
N ASP A 57 -8.88 -32.22 19.07
CA ASP A 57 -9.90 -32.50 20.10
C ASP A 57 -10.38 -31.19 20.75
N TRP A 58 -11.24 -30.48 20.02
CA TRP A 58 -11.74 -29.17 20.43
C TRP A 58 -12.68 -29.22 21.64
N ASP A 59 -13.26 -30.38 21.95
CA ASP A 59 -14.10 -30.58 23.12
C ASP A 59 -13.24 -30.70 24.38
N ALA A 60 -12.11 -31.42 24.32
CA ALA A 60 -11.12 -31.43 25.40
C ALA A 60 -10.53 -30.03 25.63
N VAL A 61 -10.13 -29.33 24.54
CA VAL A 61 -9.64 -27.94 24.61
C VAL A 61 -10.67 -27.01 25.27
N ARG A 62 -11.95 -27.15 24.92
CA ARG A 62 -13.04 -26.37 25.54
C ARG A 62 -13.11 -26.63 27.04
N GLY A 63 -13.01 -27.89 27.45
CA GLY A 63 -12.99 -28.29 28.86
C GLY A 63 -11.85 -27.62 29.63
N GLU A 64 -10.64 -27.63 29.07
CA GLU A 64 -9.46 -26.99 29.68
C GLU A 64 -9.62 -25.46 29.81
N ILE A 65 -10.13 -24.80 28.77
CA ILE A 65 -10.36 -23.34 28.80
C ILE A 65 -11.37 -22.99 29.89
N VAL A 66 -12.47 -23.74 30.01
CA VAL A 66 -13.49 -23.50 31.05
C VAL A 66 -12.91 -23.77 32.45
N ALA A 67 -12.14 -24.86 32.61
CA ALA A 67 -11.47 -25.18 33.87
C ALA A 67 -10.45 -24.12 34.31
N SER A 68 -9.82 -23.41 33.38
CA SER A 68 -8.90 -22.30 33.67
C SER A 68 -9.57 -21.04 34.26
N GLY A 69 -10.90 -21.04 34.45
CA GLY A 69 -11.65 -19.89 34.99
C GLY A 69 -11.95 -18.81 33.96
N ARG A 70 -11.83 -19.13 32.66
CA ARG A 70 -12.08 -18.21 31.56
C ARG A 70 -13.57 -17.85 31.47
N LYS A 71 -13.87 -16.57 31.22
CA LYS A 71 -15.26 -16.09 31.05
C LYS A 71 -15.93 -16.76 29.85
N ALA A 72 -17.17 -17.23 30.02
CA ALA A 72 -17.94 -17.95 28.99
C ALA A 72 -17.97 -17.25 27.62
N GLY A 73 -18.15 -15.92 27.59
CA GLY A 73 -18.16 -15.14 26.35
C GLY A 73 -16.81 -15.07 25.60
N ALA A 74 -15.69 -15.41 26.24
CA ALA A 74 -14.36 -15.42 25.62
C ALA A 74 -13.97 -16.79 25.07
N VAL A 75 -14.54 -17.88 25.62
CA VAL A 75 -14.20 -19.28 25.29
C VAL A 75 -14.33 -19.57 23.80
N GLY A 76 -15.44 -19.18 23.18
CA GLY A 76 -15.66 -19.44 21.76
C GLY A 76 -14.64 -18.74 20.84
N GLY A 77 -14.22 -17.52 21.22
CA GLY A 77 -13.15 -16.83 20.50
C GLY A 77 -11.78 -17.48 20.73
N ASP A 78 -11.50 -17.93 21.96
CA ASP A 78 -10.23 -18.57 22.29
C ASP A 78 -10.06 -19.88 21.51
N ILE A 79 -11.14 -20.69 21.42
CA ILE A 79 -11.17 -21.91 20.60
C ILE A 79 -10.94 -21.59 19.12
N ARG A 80 -11.60 -20.55 18.60
CA ARG A 80 -11.45 -20.17 17.19
C ARG A 80 -10.02 -19.79 16.85
N GLU A 81 -9.34 -19.04 17.71
CA GLU A 81 -7.94 -18.65 17.46
C GLU A 81 -6.99 -19.85 17.51
N LEU A 82 -7.22 -20.78 18.46
CA LEU A 82 -6.49 -22.04 18.51
C LEU A 82 -6.72 -22.87 17.24
N GLN A 83 -7.97 -23.00 16.80
CA GLN A 83 -8.35 -23.66 15.56
C GLN A 83 -7.67 -23.01 14.36
N ASP A 84 -7.78 -21.69 14.22
CA ASP A 84 -7.18 -20.94 13.12
C ASP A 84 -5.66 -21.17 13.07
N PHE A 85 -4.97 -21.17 14.21
CA PHE A 85 -3.52 -21.35 14.24
C PHE A 85 -3.06 -22.79 13.97
N TYR A 86 -3.78 -23.79 14.50
CA TYR A 86 -3.42 -25.22 14.36
C TYR A 86 -3.87 -25.81 13.03
N ALA A 87 -5.04 -25.41 12.53
CA ALA A 87 -5.60 -25.91 11.28
C ALA A 87 -5.03 -25.20 10.04
N SER A 88 -4.37 -24.04 10.20
CA SER A 88 -3.64 -23.42 9.10
C SER A 88 -2.60 -24.38 8.54
N ASP A 89 -2.63 -24.58 7.24
CA ASP A 89 -1.64 -25.37 6.53
C ASP A 89 -0.40 -24.53 6.19
N ASP A 90 0.50 -25.15 5.46
CA ASP A 90 1.72 -24.57 4.92
C ASP A 90 1.47 -23.50 3.83
N GLN A 91 0.25 -23.42 3.29
CA GLN A 91 -0.18 -22.44 2.27
C GLN A 91 -0.83 -21.19 2.91
N CYS A 92 -0.96 -21.16 4.23
CA CYS A 92 -1.48 -20.00 4.95
C CYS A 92 -0.42 -18.89 5.01
N LEU A 93 -0.74 -17.73 4.45
CA LEU A 93 0.06 -16.52 4.55
C LEU A 93 -0.23 -15.82 5.89
N TRP A 94 0.81 -15.66 6.71
CA TRP A 94 0.74 -14.94 7.97
C TRP A 94 1.26 -13.52 7.79
N VAL A 95 0.54 -12.56 8.36
CA VAL A 95 0.92 -11.15 8.30
C VAL A 95 0.86 -10.49 9.67
N THR A 96 1.75 -9.52 9.90
CA THR A 96 1.74 -8.70 11.10
C THR A 96 2.18 -7.27 10.79
N PHE A 97 2.03 -6.36 11.74
CA PHE A 97 2.56 -5.01 11.65
C PHE A 97 3.53 -4.77 12.80
N ALA A 98 4.76 -4.40 12.46
CA ALA A 98 5.80 -4.09 13.42
C ALA A 98 6.81 -3.13 12.78
N GLU A 99 7.42 -2.27 13.60
CA GLU A 99 8.51 -1.38 13.17
C GLU A 99 8.16 -0.52 11.94
N GLY A 100 6.90 -0.09 11.82
CA GLY A 100 6.44 0.74 10.70
C GLY A 100 6.25 -0.01 9.36
N HIS A 101 6.36 -1.34 9.36
CA HIS A 101 6.18 -2.19 8.18
C HIS A 101 5.10 -3.26 8.35
N LEU A 102 4.49 -3.66 7.23
CA LEU A 102 3.80 -4.93 7.12
C LEU A 102 4.86 -6.01 6.94
N TRP A 103 4.80 -7.03 7.77
CA TRP A 103 5.62 -8.22 7.69
C TRP A 103 4.75 -9.39 7.24
N TRP A 104 5.29 -10.25 6.38
CA TRP A 104 4.60 -11.44 5.90
C TRP A 104 5.53 -12.67 5.89
N ALA A 105 4.95 -13.84 6.10
CA ALA A 105 5.67 -15.11 6.09
C ALA A 105 4.72 -16.28 5.79
N PHE A 106 5.24 -17.34 5.19
CA PHE A 106 4.57 -18.65 5.20
C PHE A 106 5.05 -19.49 6.37
N GLY A 107 4.13 -20.20 7.01
CA GLY A 107 4.49 -21.23 7.98
C GLY A 107 5.06 -22.48 7.29
N GLU A 108 5.92 -23.19 8.00
CA GLU A 108 6.40 -24.50 7.59
C GLU A 108 6.34 -25.50 8.75
N GLY A 109 5.72 -26.65 8.47
CA GLY A 109 5.67 -27.78 9.39
C GLY A 109 4.62 -27.60 10.51
N PRO A 110 4.60 -28.56 11.45
CA PRO A 110 3.62 -28.56 12.53
C PRO A 110 3.88 -27.46 13.54
N VAL A 111 2.85 -27.12 14.31
CA VAL A 111 3.00 -26.30 15.52
C VAL A 111 3.83 -27.08 16.54
N VAL A 112 4.80 -26.42 17.17
CA VAL A 112 5.62 -27.00 18.24
C VAL A 112 5.40 -26.25 19.56
N PRO A 113 5.42 -26.95 20.71
CA PRO A 113 5.37 -26.30 22.01
C PRO A 113 6.69 -25.58 22.31
N VAL A 114 6.63 -24.53 23.13
CA VAL A 114 7.80 -23.79 23.61
C VAL A 114 7.95 -24.03 25.11
N ASP A 115 9.06 -24.65 25.51
CA ASP A 115 9.35 -25.03 26.90
C ASP A 115 9.98 -23.87 27.70
N ASP A 116 9.36 -22.68 27.61
CA ASP A 116 9.73 -21.50 28.40
C ASP A 116 8.60 -21.21 29.39
N ARG A 117 8.92 -21.07 30.68
CA ARG A 117 7.95 -20.88 31.77
C ARG A 117 7.54 -19.42 32.01
N GLY A 118 8.06 -18.46 31.24
CA GLY A 118 7.66 -17.06 31.37
C GLY A 118 6.24 -16.77 30.86
N ASP A 119 5.40 -16.10 31.65
CA ASP A 119 4.04 -15.71 31.26
C ASP A 119 4.02 -14.77 30.03
N ASP A 120 5.09 -14.00 29.82
CA ASP A 120 5.26 -13.09 28.67
C ASP A 120 6.01 -13.72 27.48
N ARG A 121 6.12 -15.05 27.47
CA ARG A 121 6.76 -15.82 26.39
C ARG A 121 5.72 -16.58 25.57
N PRO A 122 6.00 -16.87 24.29
CA PRO A 122 5.10 -17.69 23.49
C PRO A 122 4.95 -19.08 24.10
N ALA A 123 3.74 -19.64 24.03
CA ALA A 123 3.47 -21.00 24.48
C ALA A 123 3.82 -22.03 23.41
N ARG A 124 3.63 -21.61 22.15
CA ARG A 124 3.69 -22.43 20.94
C ARG A 124 4.26 -21.57 19.82
N MET A 125 4.87 -22.22 18.84
CA MET A 125 5.35 -21.53 17.65
C MET A 125 5.21 -22.42 16.41
N ARG A 126 5.19 -21.80 15.24
CA ARG A 126 5.48 -22.45 13.96
C ARG A 126 6.78 -21.88 13.40
N ARG A 127 7.54 -22.66 12.63
CA ARG A 127 8.65 -22.09 11.86
C ARG A 127 8.12 -21.37 10.63
N THR A 128 8.81 -20.32 10.24
CA THR A 128 8.63 -19.72 8.91
C THR A 128 9.37 -20.56 7.88
N LEU A 129 8.88 -20.56 6.64
CA LEU A 129 9.53 -21.25 5.52
C LEU A 129 10.92 -20.65 5.21
N ASP A 130 11.01 -19.32 5.16
CA ASP A 130 12.22 -18.60 4.76
C ASP A 130 12.36 -17.25 5.47
N GLY A 131 11.85 -17.14 6.69
CA GLY A 131 11.87 -15.92 7.48
C GLY A 131 10.62 -15.06 7.32
N TRP A 132 10.67 -13.88 7.93
CA TRP A 132 9.67 -12.83 7.78
C TRP A 132 10.18 -11.77 6.80
N HIS A 133 9.31 -11.33 5.89
CA HIS A 133 9.64 -10.36 4.85
C HIS A 133 8.87 -9.06 5.06
N CYS A 134 9.53 -7.92 4.95
CA CYS A 134 8.92 -6.57 5.04
C CYS A 134 8.91 -5.81 3.72
N HIS A 135 9.19 -6.50 2.62
CA HIS A 135 9.24 -5.98 1.25
C HIS A 135 8.32 -6.79 0.34
N ASP A 136 7.94 -6.22 -0.80
CA ASP A 136 7.25 -6.96 -1.85
C ASP A 136 8.23 -7.86 -2.62
N VAL A 137 7.72 -8.74 -3.49
CA VAL A 137 8.56 -9.63 -4.32
C VAL A 137 9.52 -8.89 -5.25
N LYS A 138 9.36 -7.57 -5.44
CA LYS A 138 10.22 -6.71 -6.26
C LYS A 138 11.26 -5.95 -5.40
N GLY A 139 11.28 -6.16 -4.09
CA GLY A 139 12.20 -5.52 -3.15
C GLY A 139 11.75 -4.16 -2.62
N ALA A 140 10.54 -3.70 -2.93
CA ALA A 140 10.04 -2.43 -2.41
C ALA A 140 9.49 -2.59 -0.98
N PRO A 141 9.83 -1.70 -0.03
CA PRO A 141 9.43 -1.85 1.37
C PRO A 141 7.92 -1.64 1.57
N LEU A 142 7.28 -2.54 2.32
CA LEU A 142 5.85 -2.51 2.65
C LEU A 142 5.56 -1.62 3.86
N ARG A 143 5.77 -0.31 3.69
CA ARG A 143 5.61 0.68 4.77
C ARG A 143 4.14 0.92 5.12
N LEU A 144 3.80 0.96 6.41
CA LEU A 144 2.42 1.19 6.87
C LEU A 144 1.80 2.46 6.26
N GLN A 145 2.57 3.55 6.15
CA GLN A 145 2.12 4.83 5.62
C GLN A 145 1.72 4.78 4.13
N SER A 146 2.19 3.78 3.38
CA SER A 146 1.83 3.56 1.98
C SER A 146 0.66 2.58 1.80
N LEU A 147 0.20 1.97 2.89
CA LEU A 147 -0.90 1.01 2.88
C LEU A 147 -2.22 1.71 3.19
N SER A 148 -3.30 1.17 2.61
CA SER A 148 -4.66 1.67 2.84
C SER A 148 -5.07 1.50 4.30
N SER A 149 -5.76 2.50 4.86
CA SER A 149 -6.38 2.43 6.19
C SER A 149 -7.38 1.28 6.31
N ALA A 150 -7.99 0.87 5.19
CA ALA A 150 -8.86 -0.30 5.14
C ALA A 150 -8.12 -1.59 5.51
N LEU A 151 -6.84 -1.73 5.14
CA LEU A 151 -6.00 -2.85 5.54
C LEU A 151 -5.42 -2.63 6.93
N THR A 152 -4.78 -1.48 7.19
CA THR A 152 -4.01 -1.25 8.43
C THR A 152 -4.87 -1.23 9.69
N LYS A 153 -6.20 -1.04 9.58
CA LYS A 153 -7.15 -1.22 10.69
C LYS A 153 -7.03 -2.59 11.37
N VAL A 154 -6.62 -3.65 10.66
CA VAL A 154 -6.45 -4.98 11.26
C VAL A 154 -5.34 -5.00 12.31
N GLY A 155 -4.38 -4.07 12.25
CA GLY A 155 -3.37 -3.90 13.30
C GLY A 155 -3.93 -3.46 14.65
N ALA A 156 -5.14 -2.87 14.68
CA ALA A 156 -5.85 -2.55 15.92
C ALA A 156 -6.63 -3.75 16.50
N TYR A 157 -6.56 -4.92 15.86
CA TYR A 157 -7.22 -6.13 16.35
C TYR A 157 -6.69 -6.52 17.73
N ARG A 158 -7.60 -6.68 18.68
CA ARG A 158 -7.24 -6.84 20.09
C ARG A 158 -6.86 -8.27 20.47
N ARG A 159 -7.29 -9.26 19.70
CA ARG A 159 -6.94 -10.67 19.95
C ARG A 159 -5.66 -11.06 19.19
N THR A 160 -5.31 -12.33 19.22
CA THR A 160 -4.06 -12.89 18.70
C THR A 160 -4.09 -13.07 17.19
N THR A 161 -5.18 -13.58 16.61
CA THR A 161 -5.27 -13.83 15.16
C THR A 161 -6.67 -13.65 14.59
N CYS A 162 -6.74 -13.21 13.33
CA CYS A 162 -7.99 -13.12 12.57
C CYS A 162 -7.74 -13.27 11.07
N ALA A 163 -8.81 -13.53 10.33
CA ALA A 163 -8.78 -13.41 8.87
C ALA A 163 -8.62 -11.94 8.46
N VAL A 164 -7.79 -11.69 7.45
CA VAL A 164 -7.69 -10.38 6.81
C VAL A 164 -8.88 -10.22 5.87
N GLU A 165 -9.60 -9.11 5.93
CA GLU A 165 -10.72 -8.84 5.00
C GLU A 165 -10.19 -8.38 3.64
N GLN A 166 -9.17 -7.51 3.63
CA GLN A 166 -8.57 -6.91 2.43
C GLN A 166 -7.49 -7.83 1.83
N GLN A 167 -7.78 -9.13 1.67
CA GLN A 167 -6.79 -10.13 1.22
C GLN A 167 -6.25 -9.80 -0.16
N GLU A 168 -7.14 -9.52 -1.10
CA GLU A 168 -6.80 -9.29 -2.51
C GLU A 168 -5.91 -8.03 -2.66
N TYR A 169 -6.22 -6.99 -1.89
CA TYR A 169 -5.36 -5.80 -1.79
C TYR A 169 -3.98 -6.13 -1.18
N LEU A 170 -3.95 -6.88 -0.07
CA LEU A 170 -2.70 -7.27 0.57
C LEU A 170 -1.81 -8.09 -0.37
N LEU A 171 -2.40 -9.07 -1.07
CA LEU A 171 -1.67 -9.93 -2.00
C LEU A 171 -1.08 -9.13 -3.15
N ARG A 172 -1.82 -8.18 -3.74
CA ARG A 172 -1.26 -7.25 -4.73
C ARG A 172 -0.06 -6.49 -4.18
N LYS A 173 -0.15 -5.99 -2.94
CA LYS A 173 0.98 -5.30 -2.30
C LYS A 173 2.20 -6.20 -2.11
N VAL A 174 2.01 -7.42 -1.60
CA VAL A 174 3.12 -8.36 -1.42
C VAL A 174 3.71 -8.80 -2.77
N ARG A 175 2.89 -8.95 -3.82
CA ARG A 175 3.32 -9.28 -5.19
C ARG A 175 3.89 -8.09 -5.97
N GLY A 176 3.90 -6.88 -5.38
CA GLY A 176 4.33 -5.66 -6.06
C GLY A 176 3.47 -5.30 -7.28
N GLU A 177 2.20 -5.72 -7.27
CA GLU A 177 1.23 -5.46 -8.33
C GLU A 177 0.60 -4.07 -8.14
N GLU A 178 0.31 -3.42 -9.27
CA GLU A 178 -0.34 -2.13 -9.27
C GLU A 178 -1.85 -2.30 -9.03
N GLU A 179 -2.47 -1.36 -8.31
CA GLU A 179 -3.91 -1.44 -8.04
C GLU A 179 -4.71 -1.23 -9.32
N PRO A 180 -5.72 -2.06 -9.62
CA PRO A 180 -6.53 -1.92 -10.84
C PRO A 180 -7.14 -0.52 -11.00
N LEU A 181 -7.61 0.08 -9.91
CA LEU A 181 -8.17 1.44 -9.94
C LEU A 181 -7.13 2.52 -10.25
N VAL A 182 -5.85 2.29 -9.91
CA VAL A 182 -4.76 3.23 -10.24
C VAL A 182 -4.42 3.13 -11.72
N ILE A 183 -4.41 1.91 -12.27
CA ILE A 183 -4.24 1.68 -13.71
C ILE A 183 -5.39 2.35 -14.47
N GLU A 184 -6.64 2.08 -14.08
CA GLU A 184 -7.84 2.66 -14.70
C GLU A 184 -7.84 4.19 -14.64
N ALA A 185 -7.51 4.78 -13.48
CA ALA A 185 -7.44 6.23 -13.34
C ALA A 185 -6.39 6.85 -14.28
N ARG A 186 -5.23 6.20 -14.45
CA ARG A 186 -4.17 6.66 -15.35
C ARG A 186 -4.60 6.59 -16.82
N GLU A 187 -5.26 5.49 -17.21
CA GLU A 187 -5.78 5.31 -18.56
C GLU A 187 -6.86 6.36 -18.89
N LEU A 188 -7.78 6.60 -17.95
CA LEU A 188 -8.81 7.63 -18.08
C LEU A 188 -8.21 9.03 -18.17
N GLY A 189 -7.18 9.33 -17.37
CA GLY A 189 -6.44 10.60 -17.47
C GLY A 189 -5.81 10.79 -18.85
N THR A 190 -5.09 9.77 -19.33
CA THR A 190 -4.48 9.79 -20.66
C THR A 190 -5.52 10.01 -21.78
N ARG A 191 -6.69 9.38 -21.65
CA ARG A 191 -7.78 9.53 -22.61
C ARG A 191 -8.41 10.92 -22.54
N LEU A 192 -8.58 11.48 -21.35
CA LEU A 192 -9.08 12.84 -21.18
C LEU A 192 -8.12 13.83 -21.84
N ASP A 193 -6.81 13.68 -21.62
CA ASP A 193 -5.79 14.53 -22.23
C ASP A 193 -5.85 14.49 -23.76
N ASP A 194 -5.95 13.30 -24.37
CA ASP A 194 -6.12 13.16 -25.84
C ASP A 194 -7.40 13.84 -26.34
N LEU A 195 -8.53 13.58 -25.68
CA LEU A 195 -9.81 14.20 -26.04
C LEU A 195 -9.73 15.72 -25.96
N THR A 196 -9.17 16.25 -24.87
CA THR A 196 -8.98 17.68 -24.66
C THR A 196 -8.07 18.27 -25.72
N ALA A 197 -6.94 17.64 -26.05
CA ALA A 197 -6.03 18.10 -27.09
C ALA A 197 -6.72 18.20 -28.47
N ARG A 198 -7.55 17.22 -28.82
CA ARG A 198 -8.33 17.22 -30.08
C ARG A 198 -9.45 18.24 -30.09
N MET A 199 -10.05 18.56 -28.94
CA MET A 199 -11.03 19.65 -28.82
C MET A 199 -10.35 21.00 -29.00
N ILE A 200 -9.20 21.20 -28.35
CA ILE A 200 -8.40 22.42 -28.49
C ILE A 200 -7.95 22.62 -29.93
N ALA A 201 -7.53 21.56 -30.62
CA ALA A 201 -7.11 21.60 -32.02
C ALA A 201 -8.23 21.99 -33.00
N GLN A 202 -9.50 21.95 -32.58
CA GLN A 202 -10.64 22.39 -33.38
C GLN A 202 -10.99 23.87 -33.20
N LEU A 203 -10.39 24.55 -32.21
CA LEU A 203 -10.61 25.97 -32.01
C LEU A 203 -10.01 26.74 -33.19
N ASP A 204 -10.75 27.75 -33.65
CA ASP A 204 -10.15 28.73 -34.55
C ASP A 204 -9.13 29.59 -33.78
N TRP A 205 -8.37 30.39 -34.51
CA TRP A 205 -7.30 31.21 -33.91
C TRP A 205 -7.81 32.19 -32.84
N ARG A 206 -9.03 32.73 -32.97
CA ARG A 206 -9.61 33.67 -31.99
C ARG A 206 -10.05 32.95 -30.74
N ASP A 207 -10.76 31.83 -30.89
CA ASP A 207 -11.20 31.03 -29.73
C ASP A 207 -10.01 30.45 -28.96
N PHE A 208 -8.93 30.08 -29.67
CA PHE A 208 -7.69 29.63 -29.07
C PHE A 208 -6.99 30.75 -28.27
N GLU A 209 -6.94 31.98 -28.79
CA GLU A 209 -6.44 33.14 -28.06
C GLU A 209 -7.26 33.43 -26.78
N ILE A 210 -8.59 33.38 -26.88
CA ILE A 210 -9.48 33.56 -25.72
C ILE A 210 -9.21 32.47 -24.67
N MET A 211 -9.06 31.21 -25.10
CA MET A 211 -8.74 30.12 -24.18
C MET A 211 -7.42 30.36 -23.45
N VAL A 212 -6.36 30.77 -24.15
CA VAL A 212 -5.07 31.08 -23.53
C VAL A 212 -5.17 32.25 -22.57
N ASP A 213 -5.88 33.33 -22.94
CA ASP A 213 -6.15 34.47 -22.05
C ASP A 213 -6.88 34.03 -20.76
N LEU A 214 -7.89 33.17 -20.88
CA LEU A 214 -8.61 32.61 -19.74
C LEU A 214 -7.72 31.74 -18.83
N ILE A 215 -6.77 30.98 -19.40
CA ILE A 215 -5.79 30.19 -18.63
C ILE A 215 -4.92 31.12 -17.77
N PHE A 216 -4.39 32.19 -18.37
CA PHE A 216 -3.57 33.17 -17.64
C PHE A 216 -4.39 33.93 -16.58
N ALA A 217 -5.59 34.38 -16.93
CA ALA A 217 -6.47 35.08 -16.00
C ALA A 217 -6.83 34.22 -14.78
N ARG A 218 -7.16 32.93 -14.98
CA ARG A 218 -7.41 31.99 -13.87
C ARG A 218 -6.14 31.64 -13.10
N GLY A 219 -4.97 31.73 -13.74
CA GLY A 219 -3.66 31.61 -13.09
C GLY A 219 -3.25 32.84 -12.27
N GLY A 220 -4.09 33.88 -12.19
CA GLY A 220 -3.82 35.10 -11.42
C GLY A 220 -3.01 36.15 -12.17
N TRP A 221 -2.72 35.94 -13.46
CA TRP A 221 -2.09 36.94 -14.30
C TRP A 221 -3.12 37.97 -14.76
N GLN A 222 -2.71 39.23 -14.77
CA GLN A 222 -3.54 40.34 -15.22
C GLN A 222 -3.00 40.88 -16.54
N ARG A 223 -3.89 41.00 -17.52
CA ARG A 223 -3.58 41.61 -18.81
C ARG A 223 -3.40 43.12 -18.64
N GLN A 224 -2.25 43.65 -19.05
CA GLN A 224 -1.94 45.08 -18.94
C GLN A 224 -2.21 45.88 -20.22
N SER A 225 -2.38 45.24 -21.38
CA SER A 225 -2.58 45.95 -22.66
C SER A 225 -4.01 46.45 -22.84
N ALA A 226 -4.18 47.75 -23.15
CA ALA A 226 -5.41 48.32 -23.68
C ALA A 226 -5.63 47.90 -25.15
N VAL A 227 -6.86 47.57 -25.52
CA VAL A 227 -7.25 47.31 -26.92
C VAL A 227 -7.00 48.59 -27.73
N GLY A 228 -6.05 48.52 -28.67
CA GLY A 228 -5.88 49.52 -29.72
C GLY A 228 -4.94 50.67 -29.38
N ASP A 229 -3.64 50.41 -29.31
CA ASP A 229 -2.69 51.27 -30.01
C ASP A 229 -1.44 50.44 -30.33
N GLY A 230 -1.02 50.48 -31.59
CA GLY A 230 -0.06 49.53 -32.13
C GLY A 230 1.33 49.74 -31.55
N GLU A 231 1.84 48.77 -30.79
CA GLU A 231 3.28 48.52 -30.69
C GLU A 231 3.60 47.06 -30.27
N VAL A 232 4.43 46.43 -31.11
CA VAL A 232 5.38 45.31 -30.90
C VAL A 232 4.86 43.89 -30.58
N ASP A 233 4.75 43.09 -31.65
CA ASP A 233 5.12 41.64 -31.80
C ASP A 233 4.74 40.60 -30.70
N HIS A 234 3.76 40.87 -29.83
CA HIS A 234 3.27 39.95 -28.80
C HIS A 234 1.72 39.96 -28.66
N ASP A 235 1.09 38.80 -28.45
CA ASP A 235 -0.38 38.66 -28.41
C ASP A 235 -0.98 38.95 -27.01
N LEU A 236 -0.23 38.67 -25.93
CA LEU A 236 -0.57 39.08 -24.56
C LEU A 236 0.62 39.73 -23.85
N TYR A 237 0.34 40.80 -23.11
CA TYR A 237 1.22 41.38 -22.10
C TYR A 237 0.58 41.23 -20.73
N LEU A 238 1.22 40.46 -19.85
CA LEU A 238 0.66 39.98 -18.60
C LEU A 238 1.56 40.36 -17.42
N VAL A 239 0.95 40.68 -16.28
CA VAL A 239 1.66 40.91 -15.02
C VAL A 239 1.07 40.04 -13.93
N SER A 240 1.94 39.43 -13.14
CA SER A 240 1.58 38.72 -11.92
C SER A 240 1.55 39.71 -10.75
N PRO A 241 0.38 40.03 -10.16
CA PRO A 241 0.30 41.01 -9.08
C PRO A 241 1.01 40.57 -7.79
N THR A 242 1.19 39.26 -7.61
CA THR A 242 1.78 38.67 -6.40
C THR A 242 3.30 38.62 -6.47
N THR A 243 3.87 38.37 -7.65
CA THR A 243 5.33 38.27 -7.84
C THR A 243 5.92 39.51 -8.51
N SER A 244 5.08 40.42 -9.02
CA SER A 244 5.49 41.54 -9.90
C SER A 244 6.23 41.10 -11.17
N GLU A 245 6.12 39.82 -11.53
CA GLU A 245 6.70 39.28 -12.76
C GLU A 245 5.88 39.73 -13.96
N THR A 246 6.57 39.89 -15.09
CA THR A 246 5.99 40.29 -16.37
C THR A 246 6.19 39.18 -17.38
N ALA A 247 5.15 38.85 -18.14
CA ALA A 247 5.19 37.85 -19.19
C ALA A 247 4.71 38.42 -20.52
N PHE A 248 5.48 38.16 -21.57
CA PHE A 248 5.11 38.39 -22.96
C PHE A 248 4.74 37.05 -23.58
N VAL A 249 3.54 36.94 -24.14
CA VAL A 249 3.04 35.68 -24.69
C VAL A 249 2.73 35.86 -26.16
N GLN A 250 3.35 35.03 -27.00
CA GLN A 250 2.94 34.83 -28.38
C GLN A 250 2.10 33.55 -28.46
N ILE A 251 0.92 33.66 -29.06
CA ILE A 251 -0.08 32.62 -29.23
C ILE A 251 -0.12 32.23 -30.71
N LYS A 252 -0.12 30.92 -30.98
CA LYS A 252 -0.36 30.37 -32.32
C LYS A 252 -1.22 29.12 -32.17
N SER A 253 -2.37 29.08 -32.84
CA SER A 253 -3.23 27.88 -32.92
C SER A 253 -2.63 26.79 -33.82
N SER A 254 -1.67 27.14 -34.69
CA SER A 254 -0.84 26.21 -35.44
C SER A 254 0.54 26.81 -35.67
N ALA A 255 1.59 26.03 -35.42
CA ALA A 255 2.97 26.44 -35.60
C ALA A 255 3.84 25.26 -36.07
N THR A 256 4.92 25.58 -36.78
CA THR A 256 5.97 24.60 -37.11
C THR A 256 7.19 24.87 -36.25
N GLN A 257 8.10 23.89 -36.11
CA GLN A 257 9.35 24.09 -35.38
C GLN A 257 10.12 25.33 -35.89
N ARG A 258 10.09 25.58 -37.20
CA ARG A 258 10.71 26.77 -37.81
C ARG A 258 10.13 28.09 -37.30
N VAL A 259 8.82 28.14 -37.03
CA VAL A 259 8.14 29.32 -36.48
C VAL A 259 8.62 29.57 -35.05
N LEU A 260 8.68 28.50 -34.24
CA LEU A 260 9.20 28.59 -32.87
C LEU A 260 10.66 29.08 -32.84
N ASP A 261 11.52 28.47 -33.66
CA ASP A 261 12.94 28.82 -33.73
C ASP A 261 13.16 30.29 -34.14
N ASP A 262 12.33 30.82 -35.03
CA ASP A 262 12.37 32.24 -35.42
C ASP A 262 12.03 33.15 -34.23
N TYR A 263 10.96 32.85 -33.48
CA TYR A 263 10.59 33.62 -32.29
C TYR A 263 11.66 33.56 -31.19
N CYS A 264 12.23 32.39 -30.91
CA CYS A 264 13.32 32.26 -29.95
C CYS A 264 14.52 33.15 -30.34
N ARG A 265 14.88 33.19 -31.64
CA ARG A 265 15.97 34.05 -32.14
C ARG A 265 15.66 35.53 -32.00
N ARG A 266 14.41 35.96 -32.23
CA ARG A 266 14.00 37.36 -32.04
C ARG A 266 14.09 37.76 -30.57
N PHE A 267 13.60 36.91 -29.67
CA PHE A 267 13.62 37.16 -28.23
C PHE A 267 15.04 37.22 -27.64
N THR A 268 16.00 36.49 -28.21
CA THR A 268 17.40 36.55 -27.72
C THR A 268 18.13 37.84 -28.18
N ARG A 269 17.55 38.60 -29.12
CA ARG A 269 18.13 39.84 -29.68
C ARG A 269 17.54 41.11 -29.05
N SER A 270 16.42 41.00 -28.35
CA SER A 270 15.76 42.06 -27.56
C SER A 270 16.29 42.08 -26.13
#